data_AF-A0A397MCD4-F1
#
_entry.id   AF-A0A397MCD4-F1
#
_cell.length_a   1.000
_cell.length_b   1.000
_cell.length_c   1.000
_cell.angle_alpha   90.00
_cell.angle_beta   90.00
_cell.angle_gamma   90.00
#
_symmetry.space_group_name_H-M   'P 1'
#
loop_
_entity.id
_entity.type
_entity.pdbx_description
1 polymer ?
#
loop_
_entity_poly.entity_id
_entity_poly.type
_entity_poly.pdbx_seq_one_letter_code
_entity_poly.pdbx_strand_id
1 'polypeptide(L)'
;MENALIAITGFLATLAAAFFGSKHAFKLQSEENDRKTKAEQVASANRAIFQLIKLHNEFAAVRRESFRPLLESPTRHLEIKPLLTYPEPISIDFDSLSFLFFSSNPNLLQELAAYQLQSNGTINTLIERGKLHVKAQEIAEEVRDKNTDIVKAEDIENALGMKDTLLLRSFTDHSIYGANEVIEGAQEFIKELGSIFRELFPGHQLITMKKPSPAPQPPV
;
A
#
# COMPACT_ATOMS: atom_id res chain seq x y z
N MET A 1 -46.03 -59.61 22.06
CA MET A 1 -46.08 -58.13 22.06
C MET A 1 -44.80 -57.50 22.61
N GLU A 2 -44.18 -58.09 23.64
CA GLU A 2 -42.97 -57.56 24.29
C GLU A 2 -41.75 -57.39 23.35
N ASN A 3 -41.46 -58.38 22.51
CA ASN A 3 -40.33 -58.31 21.56
C ASN A 3 -40.47 -57.19 20.50
N ALA A 4 -41.70 -56.86 20.10
CA ALA A 4 -41.95 -55.79 19.13
C ALA A 4 -41.72 -54.40 19.74
N LEU A 5 -42.05 -54.23 21.03
CA LEU A 5 -41.82 -52.99 21.76
C LEU A 5 -40.31 -52.70 21.93
N ILE A 6 -39.52 -53.73 22.25
CA ILE A 6 -38.06 -53.63 22.39
C ILE A 6 -37.39 -53.28 21.04
N ALA A 7 -37.86 -53.86 19.94
CA ALA A 7 -37.34 -53.54 18.61
C ALA A 7 -37.62 -52.08 18.20
N ILE A 8 -38.83 -51.58 18.49
CA ILE A 8 -39.23 -50.19 18.19
C ILE A 8 -38.42 -49.20 19.04
N THR A 9 -38.21 -49.47 20.34
CA THR A 9 -37.42 -48.58 21.20
C THR A 9 -35.95 -48.55 20.80
N GLY A 10 -35.36 -49.68 20.43
CA GLY A 10 -33.98 -49.74 19.91
C GLY A 10 -33.82 -48.98 18.59
N PHE A 11 -34.78 -49.10 17.68
CA PHE A 11 -34.78 -48.36 16.42
C PHE A 11 -34.90 -46.84 16.63
N LEU A 12 -35.84 -46.41 17.49
CA LEU A 12 -36.02 -44.99 17.83
C LEU A 12 -34.79 -44.41 18.55
N ALA A 13 -34.16 -45.18 19.45
CA ALA A 13 -32.93 -44.78 20.12
C ALA A 13 -31.77 -44.60 19.12
N THR A 14 -31.65 -45.52 18.16
CA THR A 14 -30.63 -45.44 17.09
C THR A 14 -30.85 -44.22 16.20
N LEU A 15 -32.10 -43.96 15.79
CA LEU A 15 -32.46 -42.76 15.01
C LEU A 15 -32.17 -41.48 15.78
N ALA A 16 -32.53 -41.40 17.07
CA ALA A 16 -32.24 -40.25 17.91
C ALA A 16 -30.73 -40.04 18.05
N ALA A 17 -29.95 -41.09 18.31
CA ALA A 17 -28.50 -41.03 18.41
C ALA A 17 -27.86 -40.55 17.10
N ALA A 18 -28.29 -41.08 15.95
CA ALA A 18 -27.80 -40.66 14.63
C ALA A 18 -28.14 -39.18 14.34
N PHE A 19 -29.36 -38.74 14.68
CA PHE A 19 -29.78 -37.35 14.53
C PHE A 19 -28.95 -36.39 15.38
N PHE A 20 -28.77 -36.69 16.67
CA PHE A 20 -27.97 -35.86 17.55
C PHE A 20 -26.48 -35.85 17.16
N GLY A 21 -25.93 -37.00 16.75
CA GLY A 21 -24.56 -37.09 16.24
C GLY A 21 -24.34 -36.23 15.00
N SER A 22 -25.23 -36.34 14.01
CA SER A 22 -25.18 -35.53 12.78
C SER A 22 -25.33 -34.04 13.07
N LYS A 23 -26.27 -33.64 13.94
CA LYS A 23 -26.46 -32.24 14.35
C LYS A 23 -25.22 -31.68 15.03
N HIS A 24 -24.56 -32.45 15.90
CA HIS A 24 -23.35 -32.00 16.60
C HIS A 24 -22.17 -31.87 15.64
N ALA A 25 -21.99 -32.84 14.74
CA ALA A 25 -20.94 -32.79 13.71
C ALA A 25 -21.13 -31.60 12.77
N PHE A 26 -22.37 -31.35 12.32
CA PHE A 26 -22.69 -30.21 11.47
C PHE A 26 -22.42 -28.87 12.18
N LYS A 27 -22.80 -28.76 13.46
CA LYS A 27 -22.52 -27.56 14.26
C LYS A 27 -21.01 -27.32 14.40
N LEU A 28 -20.24 -28.34 14.75
CA LEU A 28 -18.79 -28.25 14.89
C LEU A 28 -18.13 -27.83 13.56
N GLN A 29 -18.58 -28.41 12.45
CA GLN A 29 -18.09 -28.07 11.12
C GLN A 29 -18.44 -26.62 10.73
N SER A 30 -19.65 -26.15 11.06
CA SER A 30 -20.03 -24.76 10.84
C SER A 30 -19.15 -23.80 11.64
N GLU A 31 -18.91 -24.08 12.92
CA GLU A 31 -18.06 -23.27 13.79
C GLU A 31 -16.60 -23.25 13.29
N GLU A 32 -16.09 -24.38 12.80
CA GLU A 32 -14.76 -24.47 12.19
C GLU A 32 -14.66 -23.65 10.90
N ASN A 33 -15.65 -23.76 10.02
CA ASN A 33 -15.71 -22.99 8.77
C ASN A 33 -15.79 -21.49 9.02
N ASP A 34 -16.57 -21.05 10.01
CA ASP A 34 -16.67 -19.65 10.40
C ASP A 34 -15.34 -19.12 10.94
N ARG A 35 -14.66 -19.90 11.79
CA ARG A 35 -13.33 -19.55 12.31
C ARG A 35 -12.30 -19.45 11.19
N LYS A 36 -12.29 -20.39 10.26
CA LYS A 36 -11.39 -20.39 9.10
C LYS A 36 -11.63 -19.17 8.22
N THR A 37 -12.89 -18.88 7.89
CA THR A 37 -13.28 -17.70 7.12
C THR A 37 -12.81 -16.40 7.77
N LYS A 38 -13.02 -16.24 9.09
CA LYS A 38 -12.55 -15.07 9.83
C LYS A 38 -11.03 -14.96 9.83
N ALA A 39 -10.31 -16.06 10.03
CA ALA A 39 -8.86 -16.07 10.00
C ALA A 39 -8.30 -15.65 8.62
N GLU A 40 -8.93 -16.12 7.54
CA GLU A 40 -8.58 -15.73 6.17
C GLU A 40 -8.86 -14.25 5.92
N GLN A 41 -10.02 -13.72 6.33
CA GLN A 41 -10.36 -12.30 6.23
C GLN A 41 -9.37 -11.41 7.00
N VAL A 42 -8.99 -11.81 8.23
CA VAL A 42 -7.98 -11.11 9.04
C VAL A 42 -6.60 -11.16 8.38
N ALA A 43 -6.23 -12.28 7.76
CA ALA A 43 -4.98 -12.37 7.01
C ALA A 43 -4.97 -11.42 5.81
N SER A 44 -6.07 -11.36 5.05
CA SER A 44 -6.22 -10.43 3.90
C SER A 44 -6.16 -8.97 4.32
N ALA A 45 -6.87 -8.63 5.39
CA ALA A 45 -6.79 -7.32 6.07
C ALA A 45 -5.34 -6.92 6.40
N ASN A 46 -4.61 -7.81 7.05
CA ASN A 46 -3.22 -7.57 7.44
C ASN A 46 -2.29 -7.43 6.22
N ARG A 47 -2.52 -8.18 5.14
CA ARG A 47 -1.75 -8.03 3.89
C ARG A 47 -1.97 -6.64 3.28
N ALA A 48 -3.21 -6.16 3.23
CA ALA A 48 -3.53 -4.83 2.72
C ALA A 48 -2.85 -3.73 3.56
N ILE A 49 -3.00 -3.78 4.89
CA ILE A 49 -2.34 -2.84 5.81
C ILE A 49 -0.82 -2.88 5.65
N PHE A 50 -0.23 -4.07 5.52
CA PHE A 50 1.21 -4.22 5.34
C PHE A 50 1.69 -3.56 4.04
N GLN A 51 0.98 -3.72 2.92
CA GLN A 51 1.31 -3.05 1.67
C GLN A 51 1.25 -1.52 1.80
N LEU A 52 0.23 -0.99 2.48
CA LEU A 52 0.13 0.45 2.74
C LEU A 52 1.28 0.96 3.62
N ILE A 53 1.69 0.19 4.64
CA ILE A 53 2.85 0.52 5.48
C ILE A 53 4.14 0.53 4.66
N LYS A 54 4.34 -0.47 3.79
CA LYS A 54 5.50 -0.54 2.89
C LYS A 54 5.54 0.71 2.00
N LEU A 55 4.44 1.01 1.31
CA LEU A 55 4.31 2.16 0.43
C LEU A 55 4.59 3.49 1.17
N HIS A 56 3.97 3.68 2.34
CA HIS A 56 4.22 4.83 3.19
C HIS A 56 5.72 5.01 3.49
N ASN A 57 6.39 3.93 3.89
CA ASN A 57 7.79 3.98 4.29
C ASN A 57 8.72 4.28 3.11
N GLU A 58 8.46 3.70 1.94
CA GLU A 58 9.23 3.97 0.72
C GLU A 58 9.11 5.44 0.30
N PHE A 59 7.89 5.97 0.24
CA PHE A 59 7.69 7.38 -0.11
C PHE A 59 8.21 8.33 0.98
N ALA A 60 8.10 7.98 2.26
CA ALA A 60 8.68 8.76 3.34
C ALA A 60 10.21 8.83 3.25
N ALA A 61 10.87 7.76 2.81
CA ALA A 61 12.30 7.76 2.51
C ALA A 61 12.63 8.67 1.32
N VAL A 62 11.91 8.54 0.20
CA VAL A 62 12.08 9.41 -0.98
C VAL A 62 11.94 10.88 -0.61
N ARG A 63 10.88 11.24 0.11
CA ARG A 63 10.66 12.62 0.57
C ARG A 63 11.82 13.13 1.42
N ARG A 64 12.28 12.34 2.38
CA ARG A 64 13.33 12.72 3.32
C ARG A 64 14.68 12.90 2.61
N GLU A 65 15.03 11.99 1.72
CA GLU A 65 16.38 11.88 1.14
C GLU A 65 16.54 12.67 -0.15
N SER A 66 15.49 12.72 -0.98
CA SER A 66 15.56 13.33 -2.32
C SER A 66 14.90 14.71 -2.41
N PHE A 67 13.74 14.90 -1.79
CA PHE A 67 12.94 16.12 -1.98
C PHE A 67 13.20 17.19 -0.94
N ARG A 68 13.16 16.84 0.35
CA ARG A 68 13.25 17.81 1.45
C ARG A 68 14.50 18.70 1.39
N PRO A 69 15.70 18.20 1.02
CA PRO A 69 16.89 19.05 0.96
C PRO A 69 16.84 20.14 -0.14
N LEU A 70 16.01 19.96 -1.17
CA LEU A 70 16.01 20.76 -2.39
C LEU A 70 14.65 21.44 -2.67
N LEU A 71 13.73 21.42 -1.70
CA LEU A 71 12.36 21.89 -1.90
C LEU A 71 12.29 23.37 -2.34
N GLU A 72 13.11 24.20 -1.69
CA GLU A 72 13.19 25.65 -1.94
C GLU A 72 14.14 26.00 -3.09
N SER A 73 14.80 25.01 -3.71
CA SER A 73 15.72 25.28 -4.80
C SER A 73 14.96 25.73 -6.06
N PRO A 74 15.33 26.87 -6.68
CA PRO A 74 14.73 27.31 -7.94
C PRO A 74 15.07 26.36 -9.11
N THR A 75 16.10 25.53 -8.94
CA THR A 75 16.62 24.56 -9.91
C THR A 75 16.38 23.12 -9.47
N ARG A 76 15.43 22.89 -8.56
CA ARG A 76 15.10 21.55 -8.01
C ARG A 76 14.86 20.49 -9.08
N HIS A 77 14.31 20.87 -10.24
CA HIS A 77 14.03 19.95 -11.34
C HIS A 77 15.31 19.40 -11.98
N LEU A 78 16.44 20.11 -11.89
CA LEU A 78 17.77 19.68 -12.31
C LEU A 78 18.59 19.11 -11.15
N GLU A 79 18.37 19.57 -9.91
CA GLU A 79 19.18 19.16 -8.76
C GLU A 79 18.73 17.85 -8.11
N ILE A 80 17.42 17.60 -8.08
CA ILE A 80 16.89 16.34 -7.51
C ILE A 80 17.32 15.21 -8.45
N LYS A 81 18.20 14.32 -8.00
CA LYS A 81 18.70 13.23 -8.85
C LYS A 81 17.61 12.17 -9.10
N PRO A 82 17.75 11.32 -10.13
CA PRO A 82 16.91 10.15 -10.30
C PRO A 82 17.10 9.22 -9.10
N LEU A 83 16.06 8.48 -8.73
CA LEU A 83 16.15 7.51 -7.65
C LEU A 83 16.96 6.29 -8.12
N LEU A 84 17.83 5.77 -7.24
CA LEU A 84 18.52 4.51 -7.49
C LEU A 84 17.54 3.32 -7.47
N THR A 85 16.54 3.39 -6.61
CA THR A 85 15.45 2.41 -6.51
C THR A 85 14.15 3.18 -6.35
N TYR A 86 13.19 2.88 -7.22
CA TYR A 86 11.85 3.45 -7.16
C TYR A 86 10.98 2.68 -6.17
N PRO A 87 10.02 3.33 -5.49
CA PRO A 87 9.00 2.63 -4.72
C PRO A 87 8.30 1.58 -5.57
N GLU A 88 7.92 0.46 -4.95
CA GLU A 88 7.22 -0.61 -5.67
C GLU A 88 5.73 -0.27 -5.81
N PRO A 89 5.11 -0.54 -6.98
CA PRO A 89 3.67 -0.46 -7.13
C PRO A 89 2.96 -1.35 -6.13
N ILE A 90 1.89 -0.84 -5.51
CA ILE A 90 1.04 -1.67 -4.65
C ILE A 90 0.00 -2.44 -5.48
N SER A 91 -0.34 -3.63 -4.99
CA SER A 91 -1.31 -4.54 -5.60
C SER A 91 -2.17 -5.16 -4.51
N ILE A 92 -3.26 -4.47 -4.19
CA ILE A 92 -4.23 -4.88 -3.19
C ILE A 92 -5.19 -5.90 -3.83
N ASP A 93 -5.35 -7.04 -3.17
CA ASP A 93 -6.32 -8.07 -3.55
C ASP A 93 -7.71 -7.69 -3.04
N PHE A 94 -8.46 -6.94 -3.86
CA PHE A 94 -9.79 -6.44 -3.51
C PHE A 94 -10.83 -7.55 -3.34
N ASP A 95 -10.70 -8.68 -4.05
CA ASP A 95 -11.61 -9.81 -3.92
C ASP A 95 -11.53 -10.42 -2.51
N SER A 96 -10.30 -10.56 -2.00
CA SER A 96 -10.04 -11.02 -0.64
C SER A 96 -10.55 -10.07 0.47
N LEU A 97 -10.87 -8.82 0.10
CA LEU A 97 -11.39 -7.79 0.98
C LEU A 97 -12.89 -7.53 0.80
N SER A 98 -13.60 -8.33 0.00
CA SER A 98 -15.04 -8.19 -0.27
C SER A 98 -15.93 -8.17 0.99
N PHE A 99 -15.46 -8.71 2.12
CA PHE A 99 -16.17 -8.61 3.39
C PHE A 99 -16.34 -7.15 3.88
N LEU A 100 -15.55 -6.20 3.37
CA LEU A 100 -15.67 -4.76 3.65
C LEU A 100 -16.97 -4.15 3.11
N PHE A 101 -17.64 -4.77 2.14
CA PHE A 101 -18.96 -4.33 1.66
C PHE A 101 -20.03 -4.36 2.77
N PHE A 102 -19.80 -5.14 3.83
CA PHE A 102 -20.70 -5.26 4.97
C PHE A 102 -20.21 -4.47 6.20
N SER A 103 -19.20 -3.61 6.03
CA SER A 103 -18.63 -2.81 7.11
C SER A 103 -19.38 -1.49 7.34
N SER A 104 -18.95 -0.74 8.36
CA SER A 104 -19.46 0.61 8.64
C SER A 104 -19.17 1.61 7.51
N ASN A 105 -18.17 1.36 6.65
CA ASN A 105 -17.90 2.13 5.43
C ASN A 105 -17.85 1.21 4.20
N PRO A 106 -18.99 0.96 3.52
CA PRO A 106 -19.03 0.09 2.34
C PRO A 106 -18.30 0.66 1.11
N ASN A 107 -17.99 1.96 1.09
CA ASN A 107 -17.30 2.62 -0.02
C ASN A 107 -15.77 2.53 0.08
N LEU A 108 -15.23 2.06 1.21
CA LEU A 108 -13.79 2.01 1.46
C LEU A 108 -13.01 1.26 0.37
N LEU A 109 -13.57 0.18 -0.19
CA LEU A 109 -12.93 -0.56 -1.27
C LEU A 109 -12.75 0.28 -2.53
N GLN A 110 -13.74 1.12 -2.87
CA GLN A 110 -13.66 2.02 -4.01
C GLN A 110 -12.60 3.10 -3.77
N GLU A 111 -12.59 3.70 -2.58
CA GLU A 111 -11.62 4.72 -2.19
C GLU A 111 -10.19 4.16 -2.20
N LEU A 112 -10.00 2.96 -1.67
CA LEU A 112 -8.72 2.26 -1.67
C LEU A 112 -8.25 1.89 -3.09
N ALA A 113 -9.17 1.54 -4.00
CA ALA A 113 -8.86 1.30 -5.41
C ALA A 113 -8.43 2.58 -6.13
N ALA A 114 -9.10 3.71 -5.88
CA ALA A 114 -8.71 5.01 -6.41
C ALA A 114 -7.32 5.43 -5.88
N TYR A 115 -7.07 5.20 -4.59
CA TYR A 115 -5.77 5.46 -3.97
C TYR A 115 -4.65 4.57 -4.53
N GLN A 116 -4.90 3.28 -4.80
CA GLN A 116 -3.95 2.41 -5.49
C GLN A 116 -3.60 2.95 -6.88
N LEU A 117 -4.59 3.43 -7.64
CA LEU A 117 -4.35 4.02 -8.95
C LEU A 117 -3.50 5.30 -8.85
N GLN A 118 -3.83 6.19 -7.92
CA GLN A 118 -3.09 7.43 -7.69
C GLN A 118 -1.63 7.18 -7.24
N SER A 119 -1.42 6.26 -6.31
CA SER A 119 -0.08 5.92 -5.82
C SER A 119 0.78 5.30 -6.91
N ASN A 120 0.24 4.36 -7.69
CA ASN A 120 0.94 3.78 -8.83
C ASN A 120 1.22 4.82 -9.94
N GLY A 121 0.29 5.76 -10.17
CA GLY A 121 0.51 6.90 -11.06
C GLY A 121 1.65 7.83 -10.60
N THR A 122 1.78 8.03 -9.29
CA THR A 122 2.89 8.80 -8.69
C THR A 122 4.23 8.10 -8.93
N ILE A 123 4.29 6.78 -8.77
CA ILE A 123 5.49 5.98 -9.07
C ILE A 123 5.88 6.12 -10.54
N ASN A 124 4.92 6.03 -11.46
CA ASN A 124 5.19 6.24 -12.88
C ASN A 124 5.71 7.64 -13.17
N THR A 125 5.19 8.66 -12.49
CA THR A 125 5.68 10.04 -12.61
C THR A 125 7.15 10.15 -12.16
N LEU A 126 7.53 9.49 -11.07
CA LEU A 126 8.93 9.43 -10.62
C LEU A 126 9.84 8.79 -11.67
N ILE A 127 9.38 7.70 -12.28
CA ILE A 127 10.14 6.96 -13.31
C ILE A 127 10.33 7.83 -14.56
N GLU A 128 9.26 8.45 -15.08
CA GLU A 128 9.35 9.31 -16.26
C GLU A 128 10.19 10.57 -16.00
N ARG A 129 10.06 11.15 -14.81
CA ARG A 129 10.95 12.22 -14.34
C ARG A 129 12.42 11.77 -14.39
N GLY A 130 12.71 10.59 -13.86
CA GLY A 130 14.07 10.04 -13.82
C GLY A 130 14.68 9.89 -15.20
N LYS A 131 13.92 9.37 -16.17
CA LYS A 131 14.36 9.26 -17.57
C LYS A 131 14.71 10.62 -18.18
N LEU A 132 13.84 11.62 -17.97
CA LEU A 132 14.05 12.97 -18.50
C LEU A 132 15.22 13.68 -17.81
N HIS A 133 15.44 13.41 -16.53
CA HIS A 133 16.57 13.94 -15.78
C HIS A 133 17.90 13.35 -16.25
N VAL A 134 17.97 12.04 -16.54
CA VAL A 134 19.17 11.42 -17.13
C VAL A 134 19.55 12.11 -18.45
N LYS A 135 18.58 12.38 -19.31
CA LYS A 135 18.81 13.17 -20.54
C LYS A 135 19.36 14.57 -20.22
N ALA A 136 18.83 15.24 -19.19
CA ALA A 136 19.34 16.54 -18.76
C ALA A 136 20.79 16.46 -18.23
N GLN A 137 21.17 15.34 -17.58
CA GLN A 137 22.55 15.10 -17.13
C GLN A 137 23.51 14.90 -18.30
N GLU A 138 23.11 14.14 -19.33
CA GLU A 138 23.91 13.97 -20.55
C GLU A 138 24.18 15.33 -21.21
N ILE A 139 23.16 16.16 -21.34
CA ILE A 139 23.28 17.52 -21.87
C ILE A 139 24.17 18.39 -20.97
N ALA A 140 24.05 18.26 -19.66
CA ALA A 140 24.90 19.00 -18.71
C ALA A 140 26.39 18.72 -18.93
N GLU A 141 26.76 17.49 -19.31
CA GLU A 141 28.13 17.14 -19.66
C GLU A 141 28.57 17.72 -21.02
N GLU A 142 27.65 17.84 -21.98
CA GLU A 142 27.93 18.43 -23.30
C GLU A 142 28.15 19.95 -23.23
N VAL A 143 27.37 20.65 -22.40
CA VAL A 143 27.44 22.12 -22.24
C VAL A 143 28.43 22.56 -21.16
N ARG A 144 29.10 21.61 -20.48
CA ARG A 144 30.09 21.88 -19.45
C ARG A 144 31.26 22.70 -20.01
N ASP A 145 31.54 23.84 -19.40
CA ASP A 145 32.71 24.63 -19.73
C ASP A 145 33.97 23.90 -19.27
N LYS A 146 34.76 23.40 -20.24
CA LYS A 146 35.99 22.64 -19.99
C LYS A 146 37.08 23.43 -19.27
N ASN A 147 37.00 24.76 -19.27
CA ASN A 147 38.00 25.61 -18.63
C ASN A 147 37.65 25.93 -17.17
N THR A 148 36.36 26.04 -16.84
CA THR A 148 35.90 26.42 -15.49
C THR A 148 35.29 25.26 -14.71
N ASP A 149 34.95 24.16 -15.40
CA ASP A 149 34.21 23.01 -14.88
C ASP A 149 32.84 23.38 -14.28
N ILE A 150 32.30 24.55 -14.67
CA ILE A 150 31.00 25.06 -14.22
C ILE A 150 29.93 24.68 -15.25
N VAL A 151 28.78 24.20 -14.76
CA VAL A 151 27.57 24.01 -15.55
C VAL A 151 26.48 24.94 -15.01
N LYS A 152 25.96 25.84 -15.85
CA LYS A 152 24.84 26.71 -15.45
C LYS A 152 23.52 26.04 -15.82
N ALA A 153 22.53 26.17 -14.94
CA ALA A 153 21.19 25.64 -15.19
C ALA A 153 20.58 26.18 -16.50
N GLU A 154 20.78 27.47 -16.79
CA GLU A 154 20.29 28.10 -18.02
C GLU A 154 20.87 27.44 -19.29
N ASP A 155 22.15 27.05 -19.28
CA ASP A 155 22.78 26.39 -20.41
C ASP A 155 22.16 24.99 -20.65
N ILE A 156 21.89 24.25 -19.57
CA ILE A 156 21.18 22.97 -19.63
C ILE A 156 19.76 23.16 -20.17
N GLU A 157 19.00 24.11 -19.63
CA GLU A 157 17.60 24.35 -20.01
C GLU A 157 17.46 24.79 -21.48
N ASN A 158 18.38 25.62 -21.96
CA ASN A 158 18.44 26.07 -23.34
C ASN A 158 18.75 24.91 -24.29
N ALA A 159 19.71 24.05 -23.93
CA ALA A 159 20.09 22.89 -24.74
C ALA A 159 19.05 21.76 -24.70
N LEU A 160 18.40 21.52 -23.55
CA LEU A 160 17.30 20.56 -23.39
C LEU A 160 16.05 21.00 -24.17
N GLY A 161 15.85 22.31 -24.30
CA GLY A 161 14.74 22.92 -25.02
C GLY A 161 13.50 23.12 -24.14
N MET A 162 12.70 24.13 -24.49
CA MET A 162 11.58 24.61 -23.68
C MET A 162 10.59 23.51 -23.27
N LYS A 163 10.19 22.64 -24.20
CA LYS A 163 9.20 21.58 -23.94
C LYS A 163 9.68 20.63 -22.85
N ASP A 164 10.89 20.10 -22.99
CA ASP A 164 11.44 19.10 -22.09
C ASP A 164 11.79 19.72 -20.73
N THR A 165 12.26 20.97 -20.71
CA THR A 165 12.43 21.75 -19.46
C THR A 165 11.11 21.92 -18.70
N LEU A 166 10.03 22.30 -19.38
CA LEU A 166 8.70 22.43 -18.75
C LEU A 166 8.17 21.08 -18.25
N LEU A 167 8.36 20.00 -19.01
CA LEU A 167 7.99 18.65 -18.59
C LEU A 167 8.77 18.21 -17.35
N LEU A 168 10.08 18.46 -17.31
CA LEU A 168 10.93 18.08 -16.17
C LEU A 168 10.52 18.84 -14.90
N ARG A 169 10.18 20.13 -15.03
CA ARG A 169 9.61 20.93 -13.94
C ARG A 169 8.26 20.36 -13.46
N SER A 170 7.33 20.13 -14.39
CA SER A 170 6.00 19.59 -14.06
C SER A 170 6.08 18.21 -13.41
N PHE A 171 6.88 17.30 -13.93
CA PHE A 171 7.09 15.99 -13.33
C PHE A 171 7.77 16.06 -11.97
N THR A 172 8.69 17.01 -11.77
CA THR A 172 9.32 17.23 -10.46
C THR A 172 8.27 17.69 -9.44
N ASP A 173 7.44 18.66 -9.80
CA ASP A 173 6.41 19.18 -8.91
C ASP A 173 5.33 18.13 -8.59
N HIS A 174 4.85 17.40 -9.60
CA HIS A 174 3.92 16.29 -9.41
C HIS A 174 4.53 15.14 -8.60
N SER A 175 5.82 14.87 -8.74
CA SER A 175 6.51 13.85 -7.94
C SER A 175 6.55 14.24 -6.45
N ILE A 176 6.85 15.50 -6.16
CA ILE A 176 6.91 16.02 -4.78
C ILE A 176 5.52 16.03 -4.16
N TYR A 177 4.52 16.57 -4.88
CA TYR A 177 3.14 16.61 -4.42
C TYR A 177 2.59 15.20 -4.21
N GLY A 178 2.68 14.35 -5.24
CA GLY A 178 2.19 12.98 -5.19
C GLY A 178 2.84 12.16 -4.07
N ALA A 179 4.14 12.36 -3.80
CA ALA A 179 4.79 11.69 -2.68
C ALA A 179 4.18 12.05 -1.32
N ASN A 180 3.79 13.31 -1.10
CA ASN A 180 3.10 13.70 0.13
C ASN A 180 1.70 13.09 0.21
N GLU A 181 0.93 13.17 -0.87
CA GLU A 181 -0.42 12.59 -0.94
C GLU A 181 -0.40 11.07 -0.69
N VAL A 182 0.60 10.36 -1.23
CA VAL A 182 0.76 8.93 -1.00
C VAL A 182 1.06 8.65 0.47
N ILE A 183 1.96 9.41 1.10
CA ILE A 183 2.29 9.25 2.53
C ILE A 183 1.05 9.48 3.39
N GLU A 184 0.33 10.58 3.17
CA GLU A 184 -0.82 10.97 3.98
C GLU A 184 -1.99 10.01 3.78
N GLY A 185 -2.33 9.70 2.51
CA GLY A 185 -3.38 8.74 2.19
C GLY A 185 -3.10 7.34 2.74
N ALA A 186 -1.85 6.85 2.68
CA ALA A 186 -1.51 5.55 3.27
C ALA A 186 -1.80 5.53 4.78
N GLN A 187 -1.44 6.60 5.49
CA GLN A 187 -1.70 6.70 6.93
C GLN A 187 -3.20 6.71 7.24
N GLU A 188 -3.99 7.42 6.45
CA GLU A 188 -5.43 7.48 6.58
C GLU A 188 -6.07 6.11 6.36
N PHE A 189 -5.76 5.44 5.25
CA PHE A 189 -6.29 4.09 4.96
C PHE A 189 -5.83 3.05 5.98
N ILE A 190 -4.60 3.10 6.48
CA ILE A 190 -4.13 2.21 7.56
C ILE A 190 -4.99 2.40 8.81
N LYS A 191 -5.27 3.65 9.19
CA LYS A 191 -6.06 3.98 10.37
C LYS A 191 -7.51 3.54 10.20
N GLU A 192 -8.10 3.79 9.04
CA GLU A 192 -9.49 3.47 8.73
C GLU A 192 -9.72 1.95 8.65
N LEU A 193 -8.90 1.24 7.87
CA LEU A 193 -8.92 -0.23 7.82
C LEU A 193 -8.71 -0.82 9.23
N GLY A 194 -7.75 -0.29 9.99
CA GLY A 194 -7.53 -0.72 11.37
C GLY A 194 -8.70 -0.45 12.31
N SER A 195 -9.53 0.57 12.05
CA SER A 195 -10.76 0.84 12.81
C SER A 195 -11.85 -0.17 12.46
N ILE A 196 -12.15 -0.32 11.18
CA ILE A 196 -13.18 -1.22 10.67
C ILE A 196 -12.87 -2.68 11.02
N PHE A 197 -11.61 -3.11 10.93
CA PHE A 197 -11.25 -4.48 11.28
C PHE A 197 -11.37 -4.78 12.77
N ARG A 198 -11.15 -3.80 13.65
CA ARG A 198 -11.38 -3.99 15.10
C ARG A 198 -12.87 -4.15 15.42
N GLU A 199 -13.73 -3.51 14.64
CA GLU A 199 -15.18 -3.67 14.73
C GLU A 199 -15.63 -5.04 14.20
N LEU A 200 -15.18 -5.43 13.01
CA LEU A 200 -15.57 -6.69 12.37
C LEU A 200 -14.98 -7.93 13.06
N PHE A 201 -13.76 -7.84 13.58
CA PHE A 201 -13.01 -8.98 14.13
C PHE A 201 -12.47 -8.67 15.53
N PRO A 202 -13.34 -8.46 16.54
CA PRO A 202 -12.90 -8.18 17.89
C PRO A 202 -12.00 -9.30 18.42
N GLY A 203 -10.93 -8.93 19.13
CA GLY A 203 -9.96 -9.86 19.70
C GLY A 203 -8.93 -10.43 18.73
N HIS A 204 -9.02 -10.16 17.42
CA HIS A 204 -8.01 -10.59 16.46
C HIS A 204 -6.82 -9.63 16.41
N GLN A 205 -5.64 -10.17 16.10
CA GLN A 205 -4.42 -9.37 16.00
C GLN A 205 -4.35 -8.66 14.64
N LEU A 206 -4.12 -7.35 14.69
CA LEU A 206 -3.90 -6.52 13.51
C LEU A 206 -2.48 -5.95 13.50
N ILE A 207 -1.90 -5.90 12.31
CA ILE A 207 -0.66 -5.17 12.07
C ILE A 207 -0.95 -3.68 12.29
N THR A 208 -0.02 -3.01 12.95
CA THR A 208 -0.09 -1.56 13.19
C THR A 208 1.19 -0.91 12.69
N MET A 209 1.05 0.30 12.13
CA MET A 209 2.21 1.09 11.76
C MET A 209 2.90 1.58 13.04
N LYS A 210 4.13 1.11 13.27
CA LYS A 210 5.02 1.70 14.29
C LYS A 210 5.81 2.82 13.64
N LYS A 211 5.92 3.97 14.31
CA LYS A 211 6.89 4.98 13.89
C LYS A 211 8.28 4.35 13.96
N PRO A 212 9.08 4.40 12.88
CA PRO A 212 10.45 3.93 12.95
C PRO A 212 11.19 4.72 14.04
N SER A 213 11.95 4.01 14.87
CA SER A 213 12.82 4.65 15.86
C SER A 213 13.80 5.57 15.11
N PRO A 214 14.09 6.79 15.58
CA PRO A 214 15.05 7.67 14.91
C PRO A 214 16.35 6.89 14.66
N ALA A 215 16.85 6.96 13.42
CA ALA A 215 18.12 6.31 13.09
C ALA A 215 19.19 6.81 14.08
N PRO A 216 20.05 5.92 14.62
CA PRO A 216 21.20 6.37 15.40
C PRO A 216 21.98 7.36 14.56
N GLN A 217 22.24 8.55 15.11
CA GLN A 217 23.04 9.55 14.41
C GLN A 217 24.42 8.93 14.11
N PRO A 218 24.98 9.14 12.92
CA PRO A 218 26.35 8.71 12.65
C PRO A 218 27.28 9.34 13.71
N PRO A 219 28.31 8.61 14.17
CA PRO A 219 29.27 9.17 15.11
C PRO A 219 29.91 10.41 14.49
N VAL A 220 29.97 11.48 15.29
CA VAL A 220 30.61 12.78 14.98
C VAL A 220 32.11 12.59 14.83
#